data_AF-A0A0R3QDS8-F1
#
_entry.id   AF-A0A0R3QDS8-F1
#
_cell.length_a   1.000
_cell.length_b   1.000
_cell.length_c   1.000
_cell.angle_alpha   90.00
_cell.angle_beta   90.00
_cell.angle_gamma   90.00
#
_symmetry.space_group_name_H-M   'P 1'
#
loop_
_entity.id
_entity.type
_entity.pdbx_description
1 polymer ?
#
loop_
_entity_poly.entity_id
_entity_poly.type
_entity_poly.pdbx_seq_one_letter_code
_entity_poly.pdbx_strand_id
1 'polypeptide(L)'
;LKDPSTLVRKQTLMLLTHLIKEQFVRWAGQIMYRFVSTILDENKEVREYAEMCLIDVLLVQFPNMFVNHFLECVFYFNSVTHSLWSATTNAMEDDTERQDLKCSLSGFRLKNARMRLYRFMIKTFNDENKFMIGMRIGQEVYSAIVDGELNIYDRRVKALLEDCYEIMCCSEIKLSMALGKRSPGEADGDDDDDEPPSNVQEAAKKVVTQAFRKGIIDAI
;
A
#
# COMPACT_ATOMS: atom_id res chain seq x y z
N LEU A 1 0.51 -0.72 20.37
CA LEU A 1 -0.53 -0.20 19.43
C LEU A 1 -1.86 -0.96 19.46
N LYS A 2 -1.99 -2.09 20.18
CA LYS A 2 -3.28 -2.79 20.43
C LYS A 2 -3.61 -2.87 21.93
N ASP A 3 -3.05 -1.96 22.71
CA ASP A 3 -3.30 -1.89 24.15
C ASP A 3 -4.79 -1.59 24.40
N PRO A 4 -5.45 -2.19 25.40
CA PRO A 4 -6.85 -1.89 25.72
C PRO A 4 -7.10 -0.40 26.02
N SER A 5 -6.11 0.32 26.54
CA SER A 5 -6.22 1.75 26.85
C SER A 5 -6.03 2.62 25.62
N THR A 6 -7.07 3.36 25.24
CA THR A 6 -7.02 4.39 24.20
C THR A 6 -5.88 5.39 24.42
N LEU A 7 -5.67 5.81 25.67
CA LEU A 7 -4.60 6.73 26.05
C LEU A 7 -3.23 6.14 25.74
N VAL A 8 -2.99 4.88 26.12
CA VAL A 8 -1.73 4.18 25.86
C VAL A 8 -1.49 4.07 24.36
N ARG A 9 -2.52 3.72 23.57
CA ARG A 9 -2.40 3.65 22.10
C ARG A 9 -2.02 5.00 21.48
N LYS A 10 -2.69 6.08 21.89
CA LYS A 10 -2.41 7.45 21.39
C LYS A 10 -1.01 7.94 21.78
N GLN A 11 -0.59 7.73 23.03
CA GLN A 11 0.76 8.09 23.49
C GLN A 11 1.84 7.26 22.78
N THR A 12 1.57 5.98 22.54
CA THR A 12 2.49 5.11 21.77
C THR A 12 2.63 5.60 20.33
N LEU A 13 1.54 5.99 19.67
CA LEU A 13 1.60 6.58 18.32
C LEU A 13 2.46 7.84 18.32
N MET A 14 2.24 8.75 19.27
CA MET A 14 3.02 9.98 19.39
C MET A 14 4.51 9.69 19.54
N LEU A 15 4.90 8.83 20.49
CA LEU A 15 6.31 8.51 20.72
C LEU A 15 6.96 7.80 19.52
N LEU A 16 6.26 6.84 18.90
CA LEU A 16 6.76 6.16 17.71
C LEU A 16 6.94 7.13 16.54
N THR A 17 6.00 8.06 16.32
CA THR A 17 6.14 9.08 15.27
C THR A 17 7.42 9.90 15.46
N HIS A 18 7.71 10.34 16.69
CA HIS A 18 8.95 11.07 16.97
C HIS A 18 10.19 10.21 16.73
N LEU A 19 10.23 8.98 17.25
CA LEU A 19 11.38 8.08 17.09
C LEU A 19 11.66 7.74 15.61
N ILE A 20 10.61 7.58 14.80
CA ILE A 20 10.73 7.31 13.37
C ILE A 20 11.17 8.56 12.61
N LYS A 21 10.58 9.73 12.93
CA LYS A 21 10.95 11.01 12.33
C LYS A 21 12.41 11.37 12.59
N GLU A 22 12.89 11.16 13.81
CA GLU A 22 14.29 11.36 14.21
C GLU A 22 15.21 10.20 13.79
N GLN A 23 14.68 9.20 13.06
CA GLN A 23 15.41 8.05 12.51
C GLN A 23 16.10 7.15 13.56
N PHE A 24 15.69 7.22 14.83
CA PHE A 24 16.09 6.27 15.86
C PHE A 24 15.43 4.90 15.65
N VAL A 25 14.27 4.88 14.98
CA VAL A 25 13.52 3.67 14.65
C VAL A 25 13.26 3.62 13.15
N ARG A 26 13.60 2.49 12.51
CA ARG A 26 13.37 2.28 11.08
C ARG A 26 11.88 2.03 10.80
N TRP A 27 11.35 2.71 9.78
CA TRP A 27 10.06 2.39 9.19
C TRP A 27 10.15 1.12 8.33
N ALA A 28 9.97 -0.05 8.95
CA ALA A 28 9.97 -1.34 8.26
C ALA A 28 9.27 -2.41 9.10
N GLY A 29 8.90 -3.52 8.46
CA GLY A 29 8.44 -4.74 9.14
C GLY A 29 7.29 -4.50 10.13
N GLN A 30 7.37 -5.16 11.29
CA GLN A 30 6.33 -5.14 12.32
C GLN A 30 5.94 -3.73 12.79
N ILE A 31 6.89 -2.79 12.83
CA ILE A 31 6.61 -1.41 13.25
C ILE A 31 5.67 -0.77 12.25
N MET A 32 6.00 -0.86 10.96
CA MET A 32 5.20 -0.34 9.87
C MET A 32 3.80 -0.99 9.85
N TYR A 33 3.70 -2.32 9.91
CA TYR A 33 2.41 -3.01 9.82
C TYR A 33 1.50 -2.66 11.00
N ARG A 34 2.06 -2.63 12.23
CA ARG A 34 1.29 -2.29 13.43
C ARG A 34 0.86 -0.84 13.41
N PHE A 35 1.70 0.07 12.93
CA PHE A 35 1.36 1.48 12.77
C PHE A 35 0.23 1.66 11.75
N VAL A 36 0.36 1.13 10.54
CA VAL A 36 -0.69 1.25 9.51
C VAL A 36 -2.01 0.65 10.00
N SER A 37 -1.98 -0.44 10.78
CA SER A 37 -3.20 -1.07 11.31
C SER A 37 -4.02 -0.17 12.27
N THR A 38 -3.48 0.94 12.78
CA THR A 38 -4.22 1.87 13.65
C THR A 38 -5.20 2.75 12.88
N ILE A 39 -5.13 2.79 11.55
CA ILE A 39 -6.21 3.34 10.71
C ILE A 39 -7.52 2.56 10.88
N LEU A 40 -7.44 1.34 11.41
CA LEU A 40 -8.59 0.50 11.78
C LEU A 40 -8.90 0.51 13.28
N ASP A 41 -8.32 1.42 14.08
CA ASP A 41 -8.59 1.49 15.52
C ASP A 41 -10.09 1.67 15.79
N GLU A 42 -10.60 1.09 16.87
CA GLU A 42 -12.01 1.22 17.27
C GLU A 42 -12.36 2.66 17.68
N ASN A 43 -11.41 3.38 18.29
CA ASN A 43 -11.59 4.74 18.74
C ASN A 43 -11.31 5.73 17.60
N LYS A 44 -12.28 6.62 17.34
CA LYS A 44 -12.19 7.60 16.25
C LYS A 44 -11.01 8.56 16.40
N GLU A 45 -10.75 9.07 17.59
CA GLU A 45 -9.63 10.01 17.82
C GLU A 45 -8.28 9.35 17.59
N VAL A 46 -8.14 8.05 17.92
CA VAL A 46 -6.90 7.30 17.63
C VAL A 46 -6.71 7.13 16.13
N ARG A 47 -7.78 6.85 15.37
CA ARG A 47 -7.70 6.77 13.91
C ARG A 47 -7.28 8.11 13.28
N GLU A 48 -7.92 9.20 13.68
CA GLU A 48 -7.62 10.54 13.16
C GLU A 48 -6.19 10.96 13.53
N TYR A 49 -5.75 10.67 14.74
CA TYR A 49 -4.38 10.94 15.16
C TYR A 49 -3.35 10.09 14.40
N ALA A 50 -3.66 8.82 14.14
CA ALA A 50 -2.82 7.94 13.33
C ALA A 50 -2.71 8.44 11.89
N GLU A 51 -3.82 8.87 11.29
CA GLU A 51 -3.84 9.45 9.95
C GLU A 51 -2.98 10.72 9.87
N MET A 52 -3.10 11.64 10.83
CA MET A 52 -2.23 12.82 10.91
C MET A 52 -0.75 12.43 11.05
N CYS A 53 -0.41 11.48 11.93
CA CYS A 53 0.97 11.01 12.07
C CYS A 53 1.51 10.42 10.76
N LEU A 54 0.69 9.65 10.05
CA LEU A 54 1.09 8.94 8.84
C LEU A 54 1.22 9.88 7.64
N ILE A 55 0.21 10.73 7.41
CA ILE A 55 0.11 11.58 6.22
C ILE A 55 0.82 12.91 6.42
N ASP A 56 0.56 13.61 7.51
CA ASP A 56 1.02 15.00 7.70
C ASP A 56 2.43 15.08 8.28
N VAL A 57 2.93 13.99 8.89
CA VAL A 57 4.27 13.96 9.52
C VAL A 57 5.21 13.00 8.80
N LEU A 58 4.92 11.70 8.83
CA LEU A 58 5.87 10.69 8.35
C LEU A 58 5.97 10.66 6.82
N LEU A 59 4.86 10.74 6.09
CA LEU A 59 4.87 10.73 4.63
C LEU A 59 5.57 11.96 4.05
N VAL A 60 5.40 13.13 4.68
CA VAL A 60 6.13 14.35 4.29
C VAL A 60 7.64 14.16 4.44
N GLN A 61 8.08 13.51 5.52
CA GLN A 61 9.49 13.23 5.77
C GLN A 61 10.04 12.10 4.87
N PHE A 62 9.21 11.11 4.57
CA PHE A 62 9.59 9.89 3.84
C PHE A 62 8.57 9.59 2.72
N PRO A 63 8.61 10.32 1.58
CA PRO A 63 7.56 10.27 0.55
C PRO A 63 7.27 8.87 -0.03
N ASN A 64 8.27 7.98 -0.01
CA ASN A 64 8.17 6.63 -0.56
C ASN A 64 7.87 5.55 0.50
N MET A 65 7.61 5.94 1.76
CA MET A 65 7.45 5.00 2.87
C MET A 65 6.31 3.98 2.70
N PHE A 66 5.25 4.35 1.98
CA PHE A 66 4.15 3.43 1.68
C PHE A 66 4.43 2.59 0.45
N VAL A 67 4.85 3.20 -0.66
CA VAL A 67 5.04 2.48 -1.92
C VAL A 67 6.13 1.40 -1.81
N ASN A 68 7.21 1.69 -1.09
CA ASN A 68 8.31 0.74 -0.90
C ASN A 68 7.88 -0.54 -0.17
N HIS A 69 6.94 -0.42 0.76
CA HIS A 69 6.48 -1.50 1.64
C HIS A 69 5.06 -1.99 1.33
N PHE A 70 4.44 -1.50 0.24
CA PHE A 70 3.03 -1.76 -0.03
C PHE A 70 2.74 -3.26 -0.18
N LEU A 71 3.48 -3.94 -1.07
CA LEU A 71 3.22 -5.34 -1.34
C LEU A 71 3.58 -6.24 -0.15
N GLU A 72 4.66 -5.90 0.56
CA GLU A 72 5.03 -6.52 1.83
C GLU A 72 3.85 -6.49 2.83
N CYS A 73 3.15 -5.34 2.93
CA CYS A 73 1.93 -5.19 3.71
C CYS A 73 0.77 -6.07 3.21
N VAL A 74 0.61 -6.21 1.89
CA VAL A 74 -0.44 -7.07 1.30
C VAL A 74 -0.21 -8.53 1.71
N PHE A 75 1.03 -9.02 1.63
CA PHE A 75 1.42 -10.36 2.09
C PHE A 75 1.21 -10.54 3.60
N TYR A 76 1.71 -9.60 4.42
CA TYR A 76 1.61 -9.66 5.87
C TYR A 76 0.16 -9.76 6.36
N PHE A 77 -0.72 -8.86 5.87
CA PHE A 77 -2.11 -8.83 6.31
C PHE A 77 -2.91 -10.05 5.85
N ASN A 78 -2.49 -10.74 4.77
CA ASN A 78 -3.04 -12.03 4.37
C ASN A 78 -2.37 -13.23 5.07
N SER A 79 -1.30 -13.01 5.84
CA SER A 79 -0.50 -14.04 6.50
C SER A 79 0.07 -15.07 5.53
N VAL A 80 0.48 -14.60 4.36
CA VAL A 80 1.21 -15.39 3.36
C VAL A 80 2.70 -15.03 3.49
N THR A 81 3.53 -16.06 3.71
CA THR A 81 4.99 -15.93 3.66
C THR A 81 5.46 -16.05 2.22
N HIS A 82 6.38 -15.20 1.81
CA HIS A 82 6.98 -15.21 0.49
C HIS A 82 8.50 -15.08 0.64
N SER A 83 9.29 -15.76 -0.19
CA SER A 83 10.76 -15.81 -0.09
C SER A 83 11.41 -14.43 -0.02
N LEU A 84 10.98 -13.49 -0.88
CA LEU A 84 11.41 -12.08 -0.86
C LEU A 84 11.14 -11.34 0.46
N TRP A 85 10.05 -11.71 1.15
CA TRP A 85 9.54 -11.05 2.36
C TRP A 85 9.79 -11.89 3.62
N SER A 86 10.51 -13.01 3.47
CA SER A 86 10.79 -13.96 4.55
C SER A 86 11.79 -13.37 5.55
N ALA A 87 12.73 -12.53 5.11
CA ALA A 87 13.72 -11.90 5.99
C ALA A 87 13.10 -10.89 6.99
N THR A 88 12.02 -10.22 6.62
CA THR A 88 11.30 -9.28 7.51
C THR A 88 10.27 -9.96 8.40
N THR A 89 9.87 -11.19 8.07
CA THR A 89 8.97 -12.03 8.87
C THR A 89 9.71 -13.01 9.79
N ASN A 90 10.95 -13.41 9.47
CA ASN A 90 11.78 -14.36 10.22
C ASN A 90 12.69 -13.75 11.29
N ALA A 91 12.59 -12.45 11.61
CA ALA A 91 13.37 -11.87 12.71
C ALA A 91 12.98 -12.43 14.11
N MET A 92 12.03 -13.38 14.18
CA MET A 92 11.55 -14.04 15.39
C MET A 92 11.37 -15.53 15.08
N GLU A 93 12.47 -16.28 15.02
CA GLU A 93 12.52 -17.75 14.85
C GLU A 93 12.16 -18.53 16.13
N ASP A 94 11.51 -17.91 17.12
CA ASP A 94 11.01 -18.64 18.28
C ASP A 94 9.54 -19.03 18.05
N ASP A 95 9.30 -20.34 17.92
CA ASP A 95 8.02 -20.96 17.51
C ASP A 95 6.84 -20.57 18.42
N THR A 96 7.11 -20.01 19.60
CA THR A 96 6.13 -19.52 20.56
C THR A 96 5.51 -18.17 20.15
N GLU A 97 6.19 -17.34 19.36
CA GLU A 97 5.71 -16.01 18.91
C GLU A 97 5.01 -16.04 17.54
N ARG A 98 5.00 -17.18 16.82
CA ARG A 98 4.10 -17.37 15.67
C ARG A 98 2.62 -17.15 16.02
N GLN A 99 2.27 -17.29 17.29
CA GLN A 99 0.93 -16.96 17.82
C GLN A 99 0.64 -15.44 17.88
N ASP A 100 1.65 -14.58 17.78
CA ASP A 100 1.54 -13.13 17.94
C ASP A 100 1.54 -12.36 16.62
N LEU A 101 0.93 -12.95 15.58
CA LEU A 101 0.28 -12.24 14.48
C LEU A 101 -0.91 -11.39 14.99
N LYS A 102 -0.79 -10.70 16.13
CA LYS A 102 -1.82 -9.89 16.79
C LYS A 102 -2.36 -8.74 15.92
N CYS A 103 -1.71 -8.44 14.80
CA CYS A 103 -2.16 -7.49 13.78
C CYS A 103 -2.38 -8.12 12.39
N SER A 104 -2.30 -9.44 12.24
CA SER A 104 -2.75 -10.10 11.01
C SER A 104 -4.24 -9.80 10.82
N LEU A 105 -4.59 -9.49 9.58
CA LEU A 105 -5.97 -9.28 9.16
C LEU A 105 -6.41 -10.44 8.26
N SER A 106 -5.85 -11.63 8.47
CA SER A 106 -6.07 -12.77 7.59
C SER A 106 -7.51 -13.28 7.61
N GLY A 107 -7.89 -13.90 6.50
CA GLY A 107 -9.21 -14.52 6.35
C GLY A 107 -10.28 -13.58 5.76
N PHE A 108 -11.30 -14.19 5.18
CA PHE A 108 -12.33 -13.51 4.39
C PHE A 108 -13.06 -12.39 5.14
N ARG A 109 -13.35 -12.58 6.44
CA ARG A 109 -14.11 -11.61 7.25
C ARG A 109 -13.41 -10.26 7.40
N LEU A 110 -12.09 -10.23 7.29
CA LEU A 110 -11.27 -9.04 7.45
C LEU A 110 -10.87 -8.42 6.11
N LYS A 111 -11.35 -8.94 4.98
CA LYS A 111 -11.08 -8.41 3.63
C LYS A 111 -11.38 -6.92 3.52
N ASN A 112 -12.56 -6.48 3.97
CA ASN A 112 -12.93 -5.06 3.96
C ASN A 112 -11.98 -4.19 4.79
N ALA A 113 -11.47 -4.73 5.90
CA ALA A 113 -10.52 -4.03 6.75
C ALA A 113 -9.15 -3.90 6.05
N ARG A 114 -8.67 -4.96 5.41
CA ARG A 114 -7.45 -4.93 4.59
C ARG A 114 -7.58 -3.95 3.43
N MET A 115 -8.67 -3.99 2.68
CA MET A 115 -8.91 -3.09 1.55
C MET A 115 -8.99 -1.61 1.98
N ARG A 116 -9.48 -1.31 3.18
CA ARG A 116 -9.41 0.06 3.74
C ARG A 116 -7.96 0.53 3.92
N LEU A 117 -7.08 -0.34 4.43
CA LEU A 117 -5.65 -0.02 4.57
C LEU A 117 -4.95 0.15 3.22
N TYR A 118 -5.23 -0.75 2.27
CA TYR A 118 -4.64 -0.66 0.94
C TYR A 118 -5.05 0.61 0.21
N ARG A 119 -6.36 0.94 0.21
CA ARG A 119 -6.87 2.18 -0.37
C ARG A 119 -6.28 3.41 0.31
N PHE A 120 -6.14 3.39 1.64
CA PHE A 120 -5.51 4.49 2.39
C PHE A 120 -4.08 4.76 1.89
N MET A 121 -3.26 3.72 1.70
CA MET A 121 -1.90 3.88 1.19
C MET A 121 -1.88 4.29 -0.30
N ILE A 122 -2.69 3.65 -1.15
CA ILE A 122 -2.68 3.94 -2.61
C ILE A 122 -3.08 5.39 -2.91
N LYS A 123 -3.94 6.01 -2.08
CA LYS A 123 -4.31 7.43 -2.24
C LYS A 123 -3.11 8.38 -2.23
N THR A 124 -1.98 7.97 -1.66
CA THR A 124 -0.77 8.78 -1.60
C THR A 124 0.16 8.56 -2.79
N PHE A 125 -0.17 7.64 -3.71
CA PHE A 125 0.70 7.28 -4.83
C PHE A 125 0.49 8.20 -6.04
N ASN A 126 1.59 8.61 -6.67
CA ASN A 126 1.57 9.18 -8.01
C ASN A 126 1.35 8.08 -9.06
N ASP A 127 1.15 8.46 -10.32
CA ASP A 127 0.83 7.49 -11.38
C ASP A 127 1.97 6.50 -11.67
N GLU A 128 3.23 6.91 -11.52
CA GLU A 128 4.40 6.01 -11.62
C GLU A 128 4.39 4.93 -10.52
N ASN A 129 4.15 5.33 -9.27
CA ASN A 129 4.04 4.42 -8.14
C ASN A 129 2.87 3.45 -8.31
N LYS A 130 1.70 3.92 -8.79
CA LYS A 130 0.56 3.05 -9.09
C LYS A 130 0.89 2.02 -10.17
N PHE A 131 1.63 2.42 -11.22
CA PHE A 131 2.10 1.50 -12.24
C PHE A 131 3.02 0.43 -11.68
N MET A 132 4.05 0.86 -10.94
CA MET A 132 5.01 -0.03 -10.33
C MET A 132 4.31 -1.07 -9.45
N ILE A 133 3.34 -0.67 -8.63
CA ILE A 133 2.57 -1.60 -7.82
C ILE A 133 1.77 -2.59 -8.67
N GLY A 134 1.15 -2.14 -9.77
CA GLY A 134 0.48 -3.04 -10.71
C GLY A 134 1.41 -4.10 -11.30
N MET A 135 2.60 -3.69 -11.73
CA MET A 135 3.62 -4.60 -12.29
C MET A 135 4.13 -5.58 -11.21
N ARG A 136 4.40 -5.09 -10.00
CA ARG A 136 4.84 -5.91 -8.87
C ARG A 136 3.79 -6.93 -8.43
N ILE A 137 2.50 -6.60 -8.47
CA ILE A 137 1.43 -7.59 -8.23
C ILE A 137 1.49 -8.70 -9.29
N GLY A 138 1.68 -8.34 -10.56
CA GLY A 138 1.86 -9.31 -11.64
C GLY A 138 2.99 -10.29 -11.37
N GLN A 139 4.18 -9.76 -11.10
CA GLN A 139 5.41 -10.55 -10.95
C GLN A 139 5.46 -11.31 -9.61
N GLU A 140 5.25 -10.63 -8.50
CA GLU A 140 5.47 -11.22 -7.16
C GLU A 140 4.26 -12.01 -6.64
N VAL A 141 3.09 -11.92 -7.27
CA VAL A 141 1.90 -12.68 -6.85
C VAL A 141 1.43 -13.61 -7.96
N TYR A 142 1.15 -13.10 -9.16
CA TYR A 142 0.57 -13.94 -10.22
C TYR A 142 1.59 -14.89 -10.83
N SER A 143 2.77 -14.41 -11.23
CA SER A 143 3.85 -15.31 -11.71
C SER A 143 4.25 -16.30 -10.63
N ALA A 144 4.44 -15.85 -9.38
CA ALA A 144 4.75 -16.73 -8.25
C ALA A 144 3.72 -17.86 -8.04
N ILE A 145 2.43 -17.62 -8.33
CA ILE A 145 1.41 -18.69 -8.32
C ILE A 145 1.55 -19.63 -9.51
N VAL A 146 1.75 -19.09 -10.71
CA VAL A 146 1.90 -19.87 -11.96
C VAL A 146 3.15 -20.77 -11.90
N ASP A 147 4.24 -20.25 -11.37
CA ASP A 147 5.52 -20.93 -11.20
C ASP A 147 5.50 -21.93 -10.03
N GLY A 148 4.42 -21.95 -9.24
CA GLY A 148 4.23 -22.88 -8.13
C GLY A 148 4.95 -22.49 -6.83
N GLU A 149 5.56 -21.30 -6.75
CA GLU A 149 6.16 -20.77 -5.53
C GLU A 149 5.10 -20.46 -4.47
N LEU A 150 3.94 -19.94 -4.90
CA LEU A 150 2.76 -19.74 -4.07
C LEU A 150 1.70 -20.80 -4.36
N ASN A 151 1.39 -21.62 -3.36
CA ASN A 151 0.41 -22.69 -3.50
C ASN A 151 -1.03 -22.13 -3.59
N ILE A 152 -1.62 -22.15 -4.79
CA ILE A 152 -3.00 -21.70 -5.04
C ILE A 152 -4.06 -22.45 -4.22
N TYR A 153 -3.76 -23.65 -3.70
CA TYR A 153 -4.68 -24.40 -2.84
C TYR A 153 -4.68 -23.90 -1.38
N ASP A 154 -3.68 -23.12 -0.95
CA ASP A 154 -3.68 -22.47 0.36
C ASP A 154 -4.77 -21.37 0.40
N ARG A 155 -5.64 -21.43 1.41
CA ARG A 155 -6.73 -20.46 1.60
C ARG A 155 -6.21 -19.03 1.77
N ARG A 156 -5.04 -18.84 2.34
CA ARG A 156 -4.40 -17.53 2.53
C ARG A 156 -3.91 -16.96 1.20
N VAL A 157 -3.35 -17.80 0.34
CA VAL A 157 -2.93 -17.43 -1.01
C VAL A 157 -4.15 -17.08 -1.88
N LYS A 158 -5.27 -17.80 -1.73
CA LYS A 158 -6.54 -17.42 -2.39
C LYS A 158 -7.04 -16.05 -1.94
N ALA A 159 -7.00 -15.76 -0.63
CA ALA A 159 -7.38 -14.45 -0.10
C ALA A 159 -6.44 -13.34 -0.59
N LEU A 160 -5.13 -13.60 -0.64
CA LEU A 160 -4.15 -12.70 -1.23
C LEU A 160 -4.46 -12.39 -2.70
N LEU A 161 -4.75 -13.43 -3.50
CA LEU A 161 -5.11 -13.29 -4.91
C LEU A 161 -6.36 -12.43 -5.09
N GLU A 162 -7.40 -12.65 -4.28
CA GLU A 162 -8.61 -11.84 -4.29
C GLU A 162 -8.36 -10.37 -3.93
N ASP A 163 -7.51 -10.11 -2.93
CA ASP A 163 -7.14 -8.76 -2.53
C ASP A 163 -6.34 -8.05 -3.64
N CYS A 164 -5.36 -8.73 -4.23
CA CYS A 164 -4.59 -8.21 -5.36
C CYS A 164 -5.49 -7.86 -6.55
N TYR A 165 -6.46 -8.73 -6.87
CA TYR A 165 -7.47 -8.43 -7.88
C TYR A 165 -8.29 -7.19 -7.53
N GLU A 166 -8.78 -7.07 -6.28
CA GLU A 166 -9.57 -5.91 -5.86
C GLU A 166 -8.74 -4.61 -5.83
N ILE A 167 -7.46 -4.68 -5.44
CA ILE A 167 -6.51 -3.57 -5.52
C ILE A 167 -6.39 -3.09 -6.96
N MET A 168 -6.15 -4.00 -7.92
CA MET A 168 -6.03 -3.63 -9.34
C MET A 168 -7.33 -3.06 -9.94
N CYS A 169 -8.48 -3.33 -9.34
CA CYS A 169 -9.78 -2.83 -9.79
C CYS A 169 -10.23 -1.54 -9.07
N CYS A 170 -9.59 -1.14 -7.97
CA CYS A 170 -10.09 -0.04 -7.16
C CYS A 170 -9.88 1.32 -7.84
N SER A 171 -10.65 2.34 -7.45
CA SER A 171 -10.55 3.68 -8.03
C SER A 171 -9.19 4.34 -7.77
N GLU A 172 -8.59 4.07 -6.62
CA GLU A 172 -7.35 4.68 -6.15
C GLU A 172 -6.14 4.29 -7.01
N ILE A 173 -6.11 3.06 -7.54
CA ILE A 173 -4.99 2.59 -8.39
C ILE A 173 -5.11 3.09 -9.83
N LYS A 174 -6.27 3.64 -10.22
CA LYS A 174 -6.45 4.14 -11.59
C LYS A 174 -5.49 5.30 -11.81
N LEU A 175 -4.77 5.23 -12.93
CA LEU A 175 -3.92 6.33 -13.36
C LEU A 175 -4.79 7.52 -13.70
N SER A 176 -4.41 8.68 -13.16
CA SER A 176 -5.07 9.93 -13.53
C SER A 176 -4.84 10.26 -15.01
N MET A 177 -3.74 9.74 -15.58
CA MET A 177 -3.28 10.05 -16.93
C MET A 177 -3.31 11.56 -17.14
N ALA A 178 -2.83 12.30 -16.13
CA ALA A 178 -2.58 13.73 -16.24
C ALA A 178 -1.41 13.95 -17.19
N LEU A 179 -1.70 13.76 -18.48
CA LEU A 179 -0.84 14.10 -19.60
C LEU A 179 -0.56 15.60 -19.49
N GLY A 180 0.66 15.97 -19.08
CA GLY A 180 1.15 17.34 -19.21
C GLY A 180 0.78 18.33 -18.10
N LYS A 181 0.20 17.94 -16.96
CA LYS A 181 0.14 18.89 -15.82
C LYS A 181 1.53 19.03 -15.21
N ARG A 182 2.19 20.15 -15.53
CA ARG A 182 3.41 20.59 -14.85
C ARG A 182 3.18 20.62 -13.34
N SER A 183 4.21 20.26 -12.59
CA SER A 183 4.24 20.35 -11.13
C SER A 183 3.83 21.76 -10.68
N PRO A 184 3.08 21.90 -9.57
CA PRO A 184 2.77 23.22 -9.04
C PRO A 184 4.08 23.87 -8.54
N GLY A 185 4.64 24.78 -9.34
CA GLY A 185 5.92 25.43 -9.08
C GLY A 185 6.68 25.92 -10.31
N GLU A 186 6.29 25.54 -11.53
CA GLU A 186 6.84 26.16 -12.74
C GLU A 186 6.05 27.44 -13.07
N ALA A 187 6.76 28.57 -13.05
CA ALA A 187 6.21 29.92 -13.14
C ALA A 187 5.34 30.15 -14.37
N ASP A 188 4.28 30.95 -14.17
CA ASP A 188 3.40 31.54 -15.18
C ASP A 188 4.20 31.99 -16.41
N GLY A 189 4.08 31.21 -17.48
CA GLY A 189 4.41 31.60 -18.83
C GLY A 189 3.12 31.54 -19.62
N ASP A 190 2.56 32.72 -19.86
CA ASP A 190 1.45 33.02 -20.76
C ASP A 190 1.63 32.25 -22.09
N ASP A 191 0.86 31.19 -22.30
CA ASP A 191 0.64 30.55 -23.60
C ASP A 191 -0.76 29.93 -23.58
N ASP A 192 -1.56 30.28 -24.59
CA ASP A 192 -2.95 29.89 -24.81
C ASP A 192 -3.22 28.40 -24.48
N ASP A 193 -3.88 28.13 -23.36
CA ASP A 193 -4.40 26.81 -22.97
C ASP A 193 -5.62 26.45 -23.85
N ASP A 194 -5.39 26.15 -25.13
CA ASP A 194 -6.31 25.34 -25.93
C ASP A 194 -6.19 23.89 -25.41
N GLU A 195 -6.77 23.61 -24.24
CA GLU A 195 -6.95 22.24 -23.77
C GLU A 195 -7.64 21.44 -24.89
N PRO A 196 -7.02 20.35 -25.40
CA PRO A 196 -7.59 19.60 -26.50
C PRO A 196 -8.99 19.11 -26.11
N PRO A 197 -9.95 19.07 -27.05
CA PRO A 197 -11.33 18.76 -26.74
C PRO A 197 -11.46 17.42 -26.00
N SER A 198 -12.42 17.33 -25.08
CA SER A 198 -12.56 16.23 -24.12
C SER A 198 -12.51 14.83 -24.76
N ASN A 199 -13.04 14.69 -25.98
CA ASN A 199 -13.02 13.44 -26.74
C ASN A 199 -11.61 13.00 -27.17
N VAL A 200 -10.72 13.94 -27.50
CA VAL A 200 -9.32 13.68 -27.86
C VAL A 200 -8.52 13.29 -26.62
N GLN A 201 -8.76 13.95 -25.48
CA GLN A 201 -8.14 13.59 -24.21
C GLN A 201 -8.57 12.18 -23.76
N GLU A 202 -9.86 11.85 -23.85
CA GLU A 202 -10.36 10.51 -23.52
C GLU A 202 -9.78 9.42 -24.43
N ALA A 203 -9.69 9.69 -25.73
CA ALA A 203 -9.07 8.76 -26.68
C ALA A 203 -7.58 8.54 -26.36
N ALA A 204 -6.82 9.61 -26.08
CA ALA A 204 -5.42 9.51 -25.69
C ALA A 204 -5.25 8.73 -24.38
N LYS A 205 -6.06 9.03 -23.34
CA LYS A 205 -6.06 8.27 -22.08
C LYS A 205 -6.35 6.79 -22.30
N LYS A 206 -7.28 6.46 -23.20
CA LYS A 206 -7.61 5.06 -23.54
C LYS A 206 -6.45 4.34 -24.22
N VAL A 207 -5.79 4.99 -25.19
CA VAL A 207 -4.61 4.44 -25.88
C VAL A 207 -3.45 4.23 -24.91
N VAL A 208 -3.15 5.22 -24.07
CA VAL A 208 -2.09 5.12 -23.04
C VAL A 208 -2.43 4.00 -22.06
N THR A 209 -3.67 3.92 -21.59
CA THR A 209 -4.13 2.83 -20.70
C THR A 209 -4.01 1.46 -21.36
N GLN A 210 -4.30 1.35 -22.65
CA GLN A 210 -4.20 0.09 -23.38
C GLN A 210 -2.74 -0.33 -23.60
N ALA A 211 -1.88 0.61 -24.02
CA ALA A 211 -0.44 0.36 -24.15
C ALA A 211 0.17 -0.02 -22.80
N PHE A 212 -0.27 0.63 -21.74
CA PHE A 212 0.14 0.37 -20.36
C PHE A 212 -0.29 -1.01 -19.88
N ARG A 213 -1.56 -1.39 -20.04
CA ARG A 213 -2.05 -2.73 -19.71
C ARG A 213 -1.31 -3.80 -20.49
N LYS A 214 -1.04 -3.54 -21.78
CA LYS A 214 -0.23 -4.42 -22.61
C LYS A 214 1.19 -4.56 -22.06
N GLY A 215 1.84 -3.45 -21.68
CA GLY A 215 3.16 -3.47 -21.07
C GLY A 215 3.23 -4.27 -19.76
N ILE A 216 2.18 -4.22 -18.92
CA ILE A 216 2.10 -5.08 -17.73
C ILE A 216 2.01 -6.56 -18.13
N ILE A 217 1.15 -6.89 -19.10
CA ILE A 217 0.99 -8.28 -19.57
C ILE A 217 2.27 -8.80 -20.21
N ASP A 218 2.97 -7.98 -21.01
CA ASP A 218 4.21 -8.36 -21.68
C ASP A 218 5.41 -8.46 -20.70
N ALA A 219 5.29 -7.91 -19.49
CA ALA A 219 6.32 -7.95 -18.43
C ALA A 219 6.11 -9.05 -17.37
N ILE A 220 5.08 -9.88 -17.54
CA ILE A 220 4.72 -11.06 -16.74
C ILE A 220 5.05 -12.29 -17.57
#